data_AF-A0A7J5CL53-F1
#
_entry.id   AF-A0A7J5CL53-F1
#
_cell.length_a   1.000
_cell.length_b   1.000
_cell.length_c   1.000
_cell.angle_alpha   90.00
_cell.angle_beta   90.00
_cell.angle_gamma   90.00
#
_symmetry.space_group_name_H-M   'P 1'
#
loop_
_entity.id
_entity.type
_entity.pdbx_description
1 polymer ?
#
loop_
_entity_poly.entity_id
_entity_poly.type
_entity_poly.pdbx_seq_one_letter_code
_entity_poly.pdbx_strand_id
1 'polypeptide(L)'
;MAVSVGTTELRVPGVGGSSAERILYQPTVTRVAGDKDAGFFRPKVDWRASPEPGGVILETYHWANLTGGKASRSLSFVLLLPFMLSNVAIWMLPPAPAGSGGLARAVCRLLAASLTAMYVLAVVGVAIDLVAWQCAGYSHCAADRAPMSWLIGRQPGQRLAASALVPIAAVAIVWWLGGRAWRQPNAKASPAGLGALRLESPDFWDNRALLLRLRALHAAIALGTVDIVLLGAVAPRDDRAVGYGLLALVIVVIAAAMALLCRPAWPTNPADRRVSSSVRAVWVLMLAVTALTLGYTALPRSGWSAGNDLPGYEALVAWLYVSQAVLLVVLGLSVVSQRRRLESPAILGGLGAPIVVSFAIGFGVTS
;
A
#
# COMPACT_ATOMS: atom_id res chain seq x y z
N MET A 1 -10.60 -3.05 46.39
CA MET A 1 -9.61 -2.01 46.09
C MET A 1 -10.09 -1.27 44.85
N ALA A 2 -10.71 -0.11 45.03
CA ALA A 2 -11.23 0.68 43.90
C ALA A 2 -10.05 1.28 43.13
N VAL A 3 -9.94 0.98 41.84
CA VAL A 3 -9.00 1.67 40.96
C VAL A 3 -9.52 3.11 40.84
N SER A 4 -8.82 4.08 41.42
CA SER A 4 -9.10 5.49 41.15
C SER A 4 -8.78 5.75 39.69
N VAL A 5 -9.81 5.90 38.86
CA VAL A 5 -9.63 6.27 37.46
C VAL A 5 -9.19 7.73 37.45
N GLY A 6 -7.89 7.97 37.28
CA GLY A 6 -7.37 9.33 37.08
C GLY A 6 -7.88 9.87 35.74
N THR A 7 -8.52 11.02 35.77
CA THR A 7 -8.97 11.71 34.54
C THR A 7 -7.76 12.35 33.87
N THR A 8 -7.60 12.20 32.55
CA THR A 8 -6.55 12.89 31.78
C THR A 8 -7.19 13.88 30.83
N GLU A 9 -6.84 15.16 30.93
CA GLU A 9 -7.21 16.18 29.94
C GLU A 9 -6.16 16.15 28.81
N LEU A 10 -6.57 15.69 27.63
CA LEU A 10 -5.71 15.66 26.44
C LEU A 10 -5.98 16.87 25.53
N ARG A 11 -5.05 17.81 25.46
CA ARG A 11 -5.13 18.97 24.56
C ARG A 11 -4.46 18.67 23.23
N VAL A 12 -5.22 18.72 22.13
CA VAL A 12 -4.72 18.46 20.78
C VAL A 12 -4.81 19.74 19.94
N PRO A 13 -3.68 20.29 19.46
CA PRO A 13 -3.70 21.49 18.63
C PRO A 13 -4.28 21.18 17.25
N GLY A 14 -4.92 22.18 16.64
CA GLY A 14 -5.25 22.16 15.22
C GLY A 14 -4.01 22.27 14.32
N VAL A 15 -4.25 22.44 13.02
CA VAL A 15 -3.16 22.63 12.04
C VAL A 15 -2.53 24.00 12.25
N GLY A 16 -1.34 24.06 12.85
CA GLY A 16 -0.65 25.33 13.07
C GLY A 16 0.35 25.31 14.23
N GLY A 17 1.50 24.64 14.01
CA GLY A 17 2.83 24.96 14.58
C GLY A 17 3.00 25.29 16.07
N SER A 18 1.99 25.13 16.93
CA SER A 18 2.05 25.58 18.32
C SER A 18 2.86 24.60 19.15
N SER A 19 3.83 25.11 19.91
CA SER A 19 4.67 24.27 20.77
C SER A 19 3.86 23.66 21.91
N ALA A 20 4.35 22.56 22.47
CA ALA A 20 3.70 21.86 23.58
C ALA A 20 3.53 22.77 24.83
N GLU A 21 4.51 23.65 25.08
CA GLU A 21 4.48 24.67 26.14
C GLU A 21 3.28 25.62 25.97
N ARG A 22 3.03 26.05 24.73
CA ARG A 22 1.95 26.99 24.41
C ARG A 22 0.57 26.34 24.54
N ILE A 23 0.45 25.07 24.17
CA ILE A 23 -0.81 24.31 24.26
C ILE A 23 -1.16 24.00 25.72
N LEU A 24 -0.15 23.66 26.52
CA LEU A 24 -0.33 23.38 27.94
C LEU A 24 -0.38 24.63 28.81
N TYR A 25 -0.03 25.81 28.26
CA TYR A 25 0.20 27.05 29.02
C TYR A 25 1.21 26.85 30.16
N GLN A 26 2.27 26.09 29.90
CA GLN A 26 3.28 25.72 30.88
C GLN A 26 4.68 26.03 30.33
N PRO A 27 5.57 26.67 31.11
CA PRO A 27 6.88 27.09 30.62
C PRO A 27 7.85 25.93 30.41
N THR A 28 7.58 24.77 31.01
CA THR A 28 8.44 23.59 30.88
C THR A 28 7.59 22.33 30.79
N VAL A 29 7.81 21.58 29.72
CA VAL A 29 7.13 20.32 29.44
C VAL A 29 8.16 19.21 29.25
N THR A 30 7.76 17.98 29.53
CA THR A 30 8.57 16.78 29.30
C THR A 30 7.81 15.83 28.40
N ARG A 31 8.50 15.26 27.39
CA ARG A 31 7.91 14.23 26.54
C ARG A 31 7.81 12.93 27.32
N VAL A 32 6.59 12.42 27.46
CA VAL A 32 6.29 11.17 28.18
C VAL A 32 6.11 9.98 27.25
N ALA A 33 5.75 10.23 25.98
CA ALA A 33 5.65 9.20 24.95
C ALA A 33 5.85 9.79 23.54
N GLY A 34 6.16 8.92 22.57
CA GLY A 34 6.43 9.31 21.18
C GLY A 34 7.84 9.85 20.95
N ASP A 35 8.02 10.61 19.86
CA ASP A 35 9.31 11.08 19.39
C ASP A 35 9.35 12.61 19.17
N LYS A 36 10.31 13.09 18.38
CA LYS A 36 10.50 14.52 18.09
C LYS A 36 9.54 15.06 17.03
N ASP A 37 8.93 14.18 16.23
CA ASP A 37 8.02 14.53 15.15
C ASP A 37 6.56 14.49 15.63
N ALA A 38 6.22 13.53 16.49
CA ALA A 38 4.94 13.48 17.20
C ALA A 38 5.09 12.84 18.59
N GLY A 39 4.57 13.50 19.63
CA GLY A 39 4.71 13.00 20.99
C GLY A 39 3.69 13.55 21.98
N PHE A 40 3.54 12.82 23.08
CA PHE A 40 2.77 13.24 24.24
C PHE A 40 3.67 13.97 25.21
N PHE A 41 3.23 15.14 25.66
CA PHE A 41 3.98 16.01 26.57
C PHE A 41 3.13 16.31 27.80
N ARG A 42 3.79 16.35 28.97
CA ARG A 42 3.18 16.76 30.24
C ARG A 42 3.97 17.92 30.85
N PRO A 43 3.35 18.75 31.70
CA PRO A 43 4.08 19.73 32.49
C PRO A 43 5.13 19.05 33.36
N LYS A 44 6.31 19.67 33.51
CA LYS A 44 7.34 19.13 34.41
C LYS A 44 6.91 19.38 35.87
N VAL A 45 6.87 18.32 36.68
CA VAL A 45 6.34 18.29 38.06
C VAL A 45 6.98 19.33 39.00
N ASP A 46 8.21 19.75 38.71
CA ASP A 46 8.97 20.70 39.55
C ASP A 46 8.51 22.16 39.43
N TRP A 47 7.70 22.50 38.42
CA TRP A 47 7.26 23.87 38.18
C TRP A 47 5.90 24.12 38.80
N ARG A 48 5.84 24.60 40.05
CA ARG A 48 4.71 25.29 40.76
C ARG A 48 3.25 24.95 40.35
N ALA A 49 3.00 23.77 39.80
CA ALA A 49 1.71 23.32 39.36
C ALA A 49 1.16 22.50 40.51
N SER A 50 0.40 23.17 41.37
CA SER A 50 -0.59 22.44 42.16
C SER A 50 -1.35 21.55 41.18
N PRO A 51 -1.47 20.23 41.43
CA PRO A 51 -2.37 19.41 40.63
C PRO A 51 -3.72 20.13 40.59
N GLU A 52 -4.30 20.28 39.40
CA GLU A 52 -5.61 20.93 39.28
C GLU A 52 -6.58 20.26 40.29
N PRO A 53 -7.45 21.04 40.95
CA PRO A 53 -8.39 20.49 41.93
C PRO A 53 -9.18 19.33 41.28
N GLY A 54 -8.94 18.10 41.72
CA GLY A 54 -9.60 16.90 41.17
C GLY A 54 -8.68 15.80 40.61
N GLY A 55 -7.36 15.98 40.62
CA GLY A 55 -6.43 14.90 40.21
C GLY A 55 -6.41 14.63 38.71
N VAL A 56 -6.72 15.64 37.90
CA VAL A 56 -6.68 15.56 36.44
C VAL A 56 -5.24 15.68 35.95
N ILE A 57 -4.79 14.71 35.15
CA ILE A 57 -3.49 14.75 34.48
C ILE A 57 -3.62 15.57 33.21
N LEU A 58 -2.88 16.67 33.11
CA LEU A 58 -2.84 17.48 31.90
C LEU A 58 -1.78 16.95 30.92
N GLU A 59 -2.19 16.67 29.69
CA GLU A 59 -1.33 16.14 28.63
C GLU A 59 -1.63 16.79 27.28
N THR A 60 -0.63 16.97 26.42
CA THR A 60 -0.86 17.39 25.02
C THR A 60 -0.26 16.39 24.05
N TYR A 61 -0.98 16.11 22.96
CA TYR A 61 -0.43 15.43 21.80
C TYR A 61 0.04 16.46 20.76
N HIS A 62 1.35 16.67 20.69
CA HIS A 62 1.97 17.59 19.75
C HIS A 62 2.40 16.85 18.48
N TRP A 63 1.86 17.27 17.32
CA TRP A 63 2.03 16.58 16.03
C TRP A 63 2.44 17.52 14.88
N ALA A 64 2.74 18.79 15.15
CA ALA A 64 3.00 19.80 14.13
C ALA A 64 4.23 19.50 13.24
N ASN A 65 5.17 18.69 13.74
CA ASN A 65 6.37 18.29 12.98
C ASN A 65 6.10 17.13 12.00
N LEU A 66 4.89 16.55 11.99
CA LEU A 66 4.45 15.60 10.95
C LEU A 66 4.11 16.32 9.64
N THR A 67 3.56 17.53 9.72
CA THR A 67 3.15 18.33 8.55
C THR A 67 4.22 19.33 8.11
N GLY A 68 5.19 19.65 8.98
CA GLY A 68 6.34 20.50 8.67
C GLY A 68 7.53 19.77 8.03
N GLY A 69 7.79 20.05 6.75
CA GLY A 69 9.16 20.20 6.21
C GLY A 69 9.88 19.00 5.54
N LYS A 70 10.71 19.37 4.52
CA LYS A 70 11.62 18.65 3.60
C LYS A 70 11.01 18.22 2.25
N ALA A 71 11.64 18.64 1.14
CA ALA A 71 11.22 18.31 -0.24
C ALA A 71 11.09 16.81 -0.51
N SER A 72 11.93 15.97 0.12
CA SER A 72 11.80 14.51 0.07
C SER A 72 10.52 14.00 0.74
N ARG A 73 10.03 14.68 1.78
CA ARG A 73 8.74 14.41 2.42
C ARG A 73 7.62 14.77 1.46
N SER A 74 7.67 15.95 0.82
CA SER A 74 6.69 16.36 -0.19
C SER A 74 6.61 15.41 -1.39
N LEU A 75 7.75 14.94 -1.91
CA LEU A 75 7.79 13.96 -3.01
C LEU A 75 7.21 12.60 -2.59
N SER A 76 7.59 12.13 -1.38
CA SER A 76 7.02 10.90 -0.82
C SER A 76 5.52 11.03 -0.58
N PHE A 77 5.05 12.20 -0.17
CA PHE A 77 3.63 12.49 -0.02
C PHE A 77 2.90 12.35 -1.35
N VAL A 78 3.40 12.94 -2.44
CA VAL A 78 2.75 12.83 -3.76
C VAL A 78 2.69 11.38 -4.24
N LEU A 79 3.81 10.65 -4.16
CA LEU A 79 3.87 9.24 -4.58
C LEU A 79 2.97 8.33 -3.73
N LEU A 80 2.88 8.58 -2.43
CA LEU A 80 2.08 7.74 -1.52
C LEU A 80 0.64 8.23 -1.37
N LEU A 81 0.30 9.41 -1.91
CA LEU A 81 -1.01 10.03 -1.76
C LEU A 81 -2.14 9.12 -2.22
N PRO A 82 -2.08 8.45 -3.40
CA PRO A 82 -3.13 7.52 -3.81
C PRO A 82 -3.36 6.38 -2.80
N PHE A 83 -2.31 5.86 -2.20
CA PHE A 83 -2.41 4.79 -1.20
C PHE A 83 -2.96 5.31 0.14
N MET A 84 -2.57 6.52 0.54
CA MET A 84 -3.12 7.17 1.74
C MET A 84 -4.62 7.43 1.57
N LEU A 85 -5.03 8.00 0.44
CA LEU A 85 -6.44 8.24 0.12
C LEU A 85 -7.24 6.93 0.07
N SER A 86 -6.68 5.87 -0.54
CA SER A 86 -7.32 4.54 -0.57
C SER A 86 -7.49 3.95 0.83
N ASN A 87 -6.51 4.14 1.70
CA ASN A 87 -6.61 3.70 3.09
C ASN A 87 -7.69 4.49 3.85
N VAL A 88 -7.74 5.81 3.68
CA VAL A 88 -8.75 6.68 4.28
C VAL A 88 -10.16 6.31 3.81
N ALA A 89 -10.33 6.01 2.52
CA ALA A 89 -11.63 5.69 1.95
C ALA A 89 -12.31 4.47 2.61
N ILE A 90 -11.54 3.47 3.07
CA ILE A 90 -12.10 2.33 3.80
C ILE A 90 -12.81 2.77 5.08
N TRP A 91 -12.29 3.79 5.76
CA TRP A 91 -12.86 4.36 6.98
C TRP A 91 -14.02 5.31 6.73
N MET A 92 -14.13 5.84 5.51
CA MET A 92 -15.24 6.69 5.07
C MET A 92 -16.45 5.89 4.59
N LEU A 93 -16.40 4.56 4.64
CA LEU A 93 -17.54 3.71 4.32
C LEU A 93 -18.67 3.95 5.34
N PRO A 94 -19.94 3.95 4.90
CA PRO A 94 -21.07 4.10 5.82
C PRO A 94 -21.06 2.99 6.90
N PRO A 95 -21.57 3.28 8.11
CA PRO A 95 -21.80 2.25 9.11
C PRO A 95 -22.67 1.15 8.51
N ALA A 96 -22.32 -0.11 8.75
CA ALA A 96 -23.06 -1.24 8.21
C ALA A 96 -23.33 -2.24 9.34
N PRO A 97 -24.54 -2.82 9.42
CA PRO A 97 -24.82 -3.96 10.29
C PRO A 97 -23.75 -5.04 10.14
N ALA A 98 -23.44 -5.73 11.24
CA ALA A 98 -22.42 -6.79 11.27
C ALA A 98 -22.60 -7.74 10.07
N GLY A 99 -21.56 -7.87 9.24
CA GLY A 99 -21.55 -8.72 8.04
C GLY A 99 -21.93 -8.06 6.71
N SER A 100 -22.65 -6.92 6.69
CA SER A 100 -23.16 -6.33 5.42
C SER A 100 -22.20 -5.34 4.73
N GLY A 101 -21.13 -4.91 5.42
CA GLY A 101 -20.09 -4.02 4.87
C GLY A 101 -18.91 -4.71 4.17
N GLY A 102 -18.95 -6.05 4.03
CA GLY A 102 -17.83 -6.85 3.54
C GLY A 102 -17.43 -6.53 2.10
N LEU A 103 -18.42 -6.39 1.20
CA LEU A 103 -18.19 -6.13 -0.22
C LEU A 103 -17.51 -4.78 -0.46
N ALA A 104 -18.04 -3.69 0.12
CA ALA A 104 -17.45 -2.36 -0.06
C ALA A 104 -16.00 -2.29 0.44
N ARG A 105 -15.70 -2.92 1.60
CA ARG A 105 -14.32 -3.04 2.10
C ARG A 105 -13.42 -3.86 1.18
N ALA A 106 -13.93 -4.98 0.65
CA ALA A 106 -13.21 -5.80 -0.30
C ALA A 106 -12.88 -5.02 -1.59
N VAL A 107 -13.87 -4.29 -2.13
CA VAL A 107 -13.70 -3.47 -3.33
C VAL A 107 -12.68 -2.34 -3.10
N CYS A 108 -12.71 -1.64 -1.96
CA CYS A 108 -11.67 -0.65 -1.63
C CYS A 108 -10.25 -1.27 -1.60
N ARG A 109 -10.11 -2.50 -1.08
CA ARG A 109 -8.82 -3.22 -1.08
C ARG A 109 -8.38 -3.64 -2.48
N LEU A 110 -9.32 -4.06 -3.34
CA LEU A 110 -9.04 -4.37 -4.74
C LEU A 110 -8.65 -3.11 -5.53
N LEU A 111 -9.29 -1.98 -5.27
CA LEU A 111 -8.91 -0.68 -5.84
C LEU A 111 -7.47 -0.30 -5.41
N ALA A 112 -7.13 -0.45 -4.13
CA ALA A 112 -5.75 -0.24 -3.67
C ALA A 112 -4.74 -1.21 -4.32
N ALA A 113 -5.12 -2.47 -4.54
CA ALA A 113 -4.30 -3.44 -5.27
C ALA A 113 -4.11 -3.04 -6.73
N SER A 114 -5.16 -2.52 -7.38
CA SER A 114 -5.08 -2.02 -8.76
C SER A 114 -4.15 -0.82 -8.88
N LEU A 115 -4.10 0.09 -7.88
CA LEU A 115 -3.12 1.18 -7.83
C LEU A 115 -1.68 0.65 -7.73
N THR A 116 -1.49 -0.48 -7.04
CA THR A 116 -0.18 -1.15 -6.97
C THR A 116 0.24 -1.65 -8.35
N ALA A 117 -0.65 -2.35 -9.04
CA ALA A 117 -0.40 -2.82 -10.40
C ALA A 117 -0.13 -1.65 -11.35
N MET A 118 -0.90 -0.56 -11.22
CA MET A 118 -0.73 0.65 -12.02
C MET A 118 0.66 1.28 -11.86
N TYR A 119 1.11 1.47 -10.61
CA TYR A 119 2.42 2.05 -10.33
C TYR A 119 3.56 1.17 -10.85
N VAL A 120 3.42 -0.15 -10.70
CA VAL A 120 4.38 -1.10 -11.27
C VAL A 120 4.37 -1.03 -12.79
N LEU A 121 3.20 -0.97 -13.43
CA LEU A 121 3.09 -0.85 -14.88
C LEU A 121 3.72 0.45 -15.37
N ALA A 122 3.56 1.58 -14.67
CA ALA A 122 4.24 2.82 -15.04
C ALA A 122 5.78 2.67 -15.05
N VAL A 123 6.35 2.05 -14.00
CA VAL A 123 7.81 1.78 -13.95
C VAL A 123 8.22 0.77 -15.02
N VAL A 124 7.40 -0.24 -15.29
CA VAL A 124 7.61 -1.23 -16.36
C VAL A 124 7.56 -0.58 -17.74
N GLY A 125 6.61 0.32 -18.00
CA GLY A 125 6.52 1.06 -19.24
C GLY A 125 7.79 1.85 -19.53
N VAL A 126 8.34 2.53 -18.52
CA VAL A 126 9.60 3.26 -18.69
C VAL A 126 10.79 2.31 -18.85
N ALA A 127 10.99 1.37 -17.91
CA ALA A 127 12.20 0.56 -17.86
C ALA A 127 12.23 -0.57 -18.91
N ILE A 128 11.09 -1.22 -19.14
CA ILE A 128 10.98 -2.42 -19.97
C ILE A 128 10.55 -2.05 -21.39
N ASP A 129 9.43 -1.35 -21.56
CA ASP A 129 8.93 -0.98 -22.88
C ASP A 129 9.83 0.10 -23.54
N LEU A 130 9.88 1.32 -23.00
CA LEU A 130 10.64 2.40 -23.64
C LEU A 130 12.15 2.15 -23.70
N VAL A 131 12.78 1.72 -22.60
CA VAL A 131 14.25 1.56 -22.55
C VAL A 131 14.70 0.23 -23.14
N ALA A 132 14.21 -0.90 -22.63
CA ALA A 132 14.76 -2.22 -22.98
C ALA A 132 14.20 -2.81 -24.29
N TRP A 133 12.95 -2.49 -24.64
CA TRP A 133 12.30 -2.98 -25.85
C TRP A 133 12.52 -2.01 -27.02
N GLN A 134 12.11 -0.75 -26.87
CA GLN A 134 12.13 0.24 -27.96
C GLN A 134 13.55 0.83 -28.18
N CYS A 135 14.10 1.52 -27.18
CA CYS A 135 15.39 2.21 -27.33
C CYS A 135 16.54 1.23 -27.59
N ALA A 136 16.68 0.16 -26.79
CA ALA A 136 17.74 -0.82 -27.02
C ALA A 136 17.54 -1.63 -28.31
N GLY A 137 16.30 -1.72 -28.82
CA GLY A 137 15.97 -2.30 -30.12
C GLY A 137 16.52 -1.48 -31.31
N TYR A 138 16.75 -0.18 -31.11
CA TYR A 138 17.22 0.75 -32.13
C TYR A 138 18.67 1.17 -31.88
N SER A 139 19.59 0.78 -32.77
CA SER A 139 21.05 0.95 -32.59
C SER A 139 21.48 2.40 -32.30
N HIS A 140 20.82 3.39 -32.92
CA HIS A 140 21.15 4.80 -32.71
C HIS A 140 20.72 5.34 -31.34
N CYS A 141 19.65 4.82 -30.73
CA CYS A 141 19.20 5.27 -29.41
C CYS A 141 20.15 4.84 -28.28
N ALA A 142 20.77 3.65 -28.42
CA ALA A 142 21.64 3.08 -27.41
C ALA A 142 23.13 3.41 -27.61
N ALA A 143 23.58 3.62 -28.85
CA ALA A 143 25.00 3.86 -29.17
C ALA A 143 25.59 5.10 -28.49
N ASP A 144 24.81 6.19 -28.39
CA ASP A 144 25.27 7.46 -27.82
C ASP A 144 25.12 7.52 -26.28
N ARG A 145 24.70 6.42 -25.63
CA ARG A 145 24.40 6.39 -24.20
C ARG A 145 25.24 5.33 -23.48
N ALA A 146 26.41 5.75 -22.96
CA ALA A 146 27.35 4.92 -22.20
C ALA A 146 26.69 3.95 -21.16
N PRO A 147 25.73 4.36 -20.31
CA PRO A 147 25.12 3.45 -19.33
C PRO A 147 24.18 2.40 -19.93
N MET A 148 23.81 2.50 -21.22
CA MET A 148 22.90 1.57 -21.91
C MET A 148 23.64 0.69 -22.94
N SER A 149 24.93 0.92 -23.15
CA SER A 149 25.77 0.18 -24.12
C SER A 149 25.84 -1.33 -23.86
N TRP A 150 25.71 -1.78 -22.61
CA TRP A 150 25.73 -3.20 -22.23
C TRP A 150 24.46 -3.98 -22.63
N LEU A 151 23.38 -3.29 -22.99
CA LEU A 151 22.16 -3.90 -23.54
C LEU A 151 22.26 -4.17 -25.03
N ILE A 152 23.17 -3.49 -25.72
CA ILE A 152 23.41 -3.62 -27.16
C ILE A 152 23.98 -5.01 -27.44
N GLY A 153 23.49 -5.68 -28.50
CA GLY A 153 23.93 -7.03 -28.88
C GLY A 153 23.37 -8.17 -28.03
N ARG A 154 22.69 -7.90 -26.91
CA ARG A 154 21.91 -8.91 -26.16
C ARG A 154 20.64 -9.29 -26.91
N GLN A 155 20.13 -10.49 -26.70
CA GLN A 155 18.81 -10.87 -27.22
C GLN A 155 17.67 -10.15 -26.47
N PRO A 156 16.52 -9.89 -27.11
CA PRO A 156 15.42 -9.14 -26.49
C PRO A 156 15.02 -9.66 -25.10
N GLY A 157 14.86 -10.98 -24.93
CA GLY A 157 14.50 -11.57 -23.64
C GLY A 157 15.50 -11.29 -22.51
N GLN A 158 16.80 -11.27 -22.82
CA GLN A 158 17.84 -10.93 -21.86
C GLN A 158 17.78 -9.45 -21.44
N ARG A 159 17.42 -8.56 -22.37
CA ARG A 159 17.22 -7.13 -22.07
C ARG A 159 16.02 -6.94 -21.15
N LEU A 160 14.91 -7.62 -21.43
CA LEU A 160 13.69 -7.61 -20.60
C LEU A 160 13.96 -8.14 -19.19
N ALA A 161 14.65 -9.27 -19.05
CA ALA A 161 15.01 -9.84 -17.75
C ALA A 161 15.90 -8.90 -16.94
N ALA A 162 16.86 -8.23 -17.59
CA ALA A 162 17.76 -7.30 -16.91
C ALA A 162 17.05 -6.00 -16.51
N SER A 163 16.19 -5.44 -17.36
CA SER A 163 15.44 -4.22 -17.05
C SER A 163 14.33 -4.45 -16.03
N ALA A 164 13.79 -5.66 -15.92
CA ALA A 164 12.84 -6.04 -14.87
C ALA A 164 13.41 -5.93 -13.45
N LEU A 165 14.74 -5.91 -13.30
CA LEU A 165 15.38 -5.64 -12.01
C LEU A 165 15.06 -4.23 -11.49
N VAL A 166 14.73 -3.27 -12.36
CA VAL A 166 14.36 -1.90 -11.97
C VAL A 166 13.02 -1.86 -11.20
N PRO A 167 11.87 -2.33 -11.76
CA PRO A 167 10.63 -2.39 -11.00
C PRO A 167 10.72 -3.34 -9.79
N ILE A 168 11.45 -4.46 -9.88
CA ILE A 168 11.65 -5.36 -8.73
C ILE A 168 12.42 -4.65 -7.60
N ALA A 169 13.47 -3.90 -7.93
CA ALA A 169 14.21 -3.10 -6.96
C ALA A 169 13.34 -2.01 -6.35
N ALA A 170 12.50 -1.33 -7.14
CA ALA A 170 11.55 -0.35 -6.62
C ALA A 170 10.58 -0.97 -5.60
N VAL A 171 10.02 -2.15 -5.91
CA VAL A 171 9.16 -2.91 -4.97
C VAL A 171 9.94 -3.29 -3.70
N ALA A 172 11.18 -3.78 -3.84
CA ALA A 172 12.03 -4.14 -2.70
C ALA A 172 12.39 -2.94 -1.80
N ILE A 173 12.64 -1.77 -2.40
CA ILE A 173 12.91 -0.52 -1.68
C ILE A 173 11.67 -0.08 -0.89
N VAL A 174 10.50 -0.04 -1.53
CA VAL A 174 9.24 0.33 -0.86
C VAL A 174 8.92 -0.65 0.27
N TRP A 175 9.11 -1.95 0.03
CA TRP A 175 9.00 -3.00 1.05
C TRP A 175 9.92 -2.72 2.25
N TRP A 176 11.19 -2.46 1.98
CA TRP A 176 12.18 -2.21 3.03
C TRP A 176 11.86 -0.95 3.85
N LEU A 177 11.54 0.16 3.18
CA LEU A 177 11.16 1.43 3.82
C LEU A 177 9.91 1.26 4.71
N GLY A 178 8.87 0.59 4.19
CA GLY A 178 7.67 0.29 4.95
C GLY A 178 7.91 -0.58 6.19
N GLY A 179 8.98 -1.37 6.21
CA GLY A 179 9.38 -2.17 7.39
C GLY A 179 10.20 -1.42 8.42
N ARG A 180 10.82 -0.30 8.03
CA ARG A 180 11.64 0.51 8.93
C ARG A 180 10.82 1.48 9.76
N ALA A 181 9.74 2.02 9.18
CA ALA A 181 8.82 2.96 9.84
C ALA A 181 8.14 2.40 11.12
N TRP A 182 8.15 1.08 11.30
CA TRP A 182 7.43 0.39 12.38
C TRP A 182 8.32 -0.12 13.53
N ARG A 183 9.63 0.18 13.51
CA ARG A 183 10.56 -0.17 14.59
C ARG A 183 10.67 0.94 15.63
N GLN A 184 9.54 1.46 16.10
CA GLN A 184 9.56 2.32 17.28
C GLN A 184 9.51 1.43 18.53
N PRO A 185 10.55 1.44 19.37
CA PRO A 185 10.50 0.77 20.67
C PRO A 185 9.56 1.60 21.54
N ASN A 186 8.47 1.00 22.06
CA ASN A 186 7.79 1.36 23.34
C ASN A 186 6.28 1.06 23.41
N ALA A 187 5.66 0.42 22.41
CA ALA A 187 4.40 -0.27 22.69
C ALA A 187 4.73 -1.66 23.24
N LYS A 188 4.63 -1.86 24.56
CA LYS A 188 4.49 -3.23 25.11
C LYS A 188 3.32 -3.86 24.36
N ALA A 189 3.60 -4.82 23.48
CA ALA A 189 2.58 -5.53 22.76
C ALA A 189 1.71 -6.25 23.81
N SER A 190 0.48 -5.79 23.99
CA SER A 190 -0.53 -6.57 24.69
C SER A 190 -0.84 -7.78 23.80
N PRO A 191 -0.94 -8.99 24.35
CA PRO A 191 -1.25 -10.16 23.55
C PRO A 191 -2.72 -10.09 23.10
N ALA A 192 -2.92 -10.08 21.77
CA ALA A 192 -4.17 -9.81 21.04
C ALA A 192 -4.53 -8.32 20.99
N GLY A 193 -5.02 -7.73 19.91
CA GLY A 193 -5.25 -8.20 18.55
C GLY A 193 -6.33 -7.36 17.86
N LEU A 194 -5.94 -6.43 16.98
CA LEU A 194 -6.71 -5.83 15.87
C LEU A 194 -8.23 -6.11 15.75
N GLY A 195 -9.04 -5.54 16.64
CA GLY A 195 -10.34 -6.16 16.89
C GLY A 195 -11.48 -5.34 17.46
N ALA A 196 -11.47 -4.00 17.46
CA ALA A 196 -12.74 -3.29 17.67
C ALA A 196 -12.97 -2.22 16.59
N LEU A 197 -14.20 -2.18 16.08
CA LEU A 197 -14.74 -1.00 15.39
C LEU A 197 -14.91 0.21 16.34
N ARG A 198 -14.20 0.22 17.48
CA ARG A 198 -14.29 1.18 18.57
C ARG A 198 -12.88 1.68 18.89
N LEU A 199 -12.69 3.00 18.79
CA LEU A 199 -11.40 3.66 19.00
C LEU A 199 -10.87 3.45 20.43
N GLU A 200 -11.75 3.20 21.39
CA GLU A 200 -11.39 2.98 22.79
C GLU A 200 -10.76 1.60 23.09
N SER A 201 -10.81 0.64 22.16
CA SER A 201 -10.16 -0.66 22.42
C SER A 201 -8.64 -0.55 22.24
N PRO A 202 -7.81 -1.06 23.18
CA PRO A 202 -6.36 -1.14 22.99
C PRO A 202 -5.99 -1.89 21.71
N ASP A 203 -6.79 -2.90 21.37
CA ASP A 203 -6.64 -3.75 20.19
C ASP A 203 -6.82 -3.01 18.86
N PHE A 204 -7.57 -1.90 18.83
CA PHE A 204 -7.72 -1.07 17.63
C PHE A 204 -6.38 -0.51 17.13
N TRP A 205 -5.43 -0.31 18.04
CA TRP A 205 -4.13 0.29 17.75
C TRP A 205 -3.05 -0.76 17.44
N ASP A 206 -3.26 -2.05 17.79
CA ASP A 206 -2.33 -3.14 17.44
C ASP A 206 -2.60 -3.70 16.03
N ASN A 207 -2.17 -2.94 15.03
CA ASN A 207 -2.42 -3.24 13.61
C ASN A 207 -1.35 -4.11 12.92
N ARG A 208 -0.38 -4.63 13.66
CA ARG A 208 0.86 -5.17 13.08
C ARG A 208 0.64 -6.38 12.15
N ALA A 209 -0.15 -7.35 12.58
CA ALA A 209 -0.37 -8.58 11.81
C ALA A 209 -1.08 -8.31 10.48
N LEU A 210 -2.10 -7.43 10.48
CA LEU A 210 -2.80 -7.02 9.27
C LEU A 210 -1.88 -6.25 8.32
N LEU A 211 -1.09 -5.31 8.82
CA LEU A 211 -0.19 -4.52 7.99
C LEU A 211 0.86 -5.41 7.31
N LEU A 212 1.46 -6.37 8.04
CA LEU A 212 2.40 -7.34 7.47
C LEU A 212 1.74 -8.20 6.38
N ARG A 213 0.49 -8.63 6.61
CA ARG A 213 -0.28 -9.40 5.63
C ARG A 213 -0.59 -8.58 4.38
N LEU A 214 -1.14 -7.38 4.53
CA LEU A 214 -1.45 -6.49 3.40
C LEU A 214 -0.19 -6.20 2.60
N ARG A 215 0.92 -5.87 3.27
CA ARG A 215 2.18 -5.61 2.61
C ARG A 215 2.62 -6.80 1.76
N ALA A 216 2.62 -8.01 2.33
CA ALA A 216 3.01 -9.24 1.62
C ALA A 216 2.17 -9.49 0.37
N LEU A 217 0.86 -9.28 0.47
CA LEU A 217 -0.08 -9.46 -0.64
C LEU A 217 0.12 -8.39 -1.73
N HIS A 218 0.30 -7.12 -1.36
CA HIS A 218 0.59 -6.05 -2.32
C HIS A 218 1.94 -6.28 -3.03
N ALA A 219 2.97 -6.74 -2.31
CA ALA A 219 4.25 -7.07 -2.91
C ALA A 219 4.14 -8.28 -3.86
N ALA A 220 3.34 -9.30 -3.52
CA ALA A 220 3.07 -10.42 -4.41
C ALA A 220 2.37 -9.96 -5.70
N ILE A 221 1.35 -9.10 -5.58
CA ILE A 221 0.65 -8.54 -6.75
C ILE A 221 1.61 -7.72 -7.60
N ALA A 222 2.46 -6.89 -6.98
CA ALA A 222 3.45 -6.07 -7.67
C ALA A 222 4.44 -6.92 -8.49
N LEU A 223 5.02 -7.96 -7.90
CA LEU A 223 5.92 -8.87 -8.61
C LEU A 223 5.19 -9.63 -9.73
N GLY A 224 3.98 -10.12 -9.44
CA GLY A 224 3.15 -10.80 -10.44
C GLY A 224 2.78 -9.90 -11.63
N THR A 225 2.60 -8.59 -11.42
CA THR A 225 2.39 -7.64 -12.53
C THR A 225 3.62 -7.56 -13.43
N VAL A 226 4.84 -7.54 -12.88
CA VAL A 226 6.07 -7.62 -13.67
C VAL A 226 6.12 -8.94 -14.45
N ASP A 227 5.81 -10.05 -13.78
CA ASP A 227 5.85 -11.39 -14.38
C ASP A 227 4.84 -11.54 -15.53
N ILE A 228 3.62 -10.99 -15.40
CA ILE A 228 2.63 -10.97 -16.49
C ILE A 228 3.18 -10.25 -17.72
N VAL A 229 3.84 -9.10 -17.54
CA VAL A 229 4.39 -8.34 -18.66
C VAL A 229 5.52 -9.11 -19.34
N LEU A 230 6.44 -9.68 -18.56
CA LEU A 230 7.53 -10.49 -19.11
C LEU A 230 7.00 -11.69 -19.88
N LEU A 231 6.13 -12.50 -19.24
CA LEU A 231 5.57 -13.71 -19.83
C LEU A 231 4.64 -13.41 -21.01
N GLY A 232 3.89 -12.31 -20.97
CA GLY A 232 3.07 -11.86 -22.10
C GLY A 232 3.91 -11.53 -23.34
N ALA A 233 5.12 -11.01 -23.16
CA ALA A 233 6.05 -10.75 -24.24
C ALA A 233 6.77 -12.02 -24.74
N VAL A 234 7.19 -12.92 -23.83
CA VAL A 234 8.01 -14.09 -24.20
C VAL A 234 7.23 -15.35 -24.55
N ALA A 235 6.08 -15.61 -23.91
CA ALA A 235 5.36 -16.88 -24.05
C ALA A 235 4.81 -17.11 -25.48
N PRO A 236 4.27 -16.10 -26.18
CA PRO A 236 3.82 -16.28 -27.58
C PRO A 236 4.94 -16.52 -28.58
N ARG A 237 6.21 -16.46 -28.15
CA ARG A 237 7.40 -16.54 -29.00
C ARG A 237 8.16 -17.85 -28.79
N ASP A 238 7.62 -18.72 -27.95
CA ASP A 238 8.15 -20.04 -27.68
C ASP A 238 7.05 -21.05 -28.03
N ASP A 239 7.36 -22.06 -28.84
CA ASP A 239 6.43 -23.17 -29.14
C ASP A 239 6.21 -24.09 -27.92
N ARG A 240 6.82 -23.74 -26.78
CA ARG A 240 6.76 -24.50 -25.53
C ARG A 240 5.57 -24.07 -24.67
N ALA A 241 4.80 -25.05 -24.23
CA ALA A 241 3.73 -24.89 -23.24
C ALA A 241 4.21 -24.32 -21.88
N VAL A 242 5.52 -24.33 -21.61
CA VAL A 242 6.13 -23.85 -20.36
C VAL A 242 5.81 -22.37 -20.10
N GLY A 243 5.91 -21.50 -21.12
CA GLY A 243 5.64 -20.07 -20.96
C GLY A 243 4.20 -19.78 -20.55
N TYR A 244 3.25 -20.44 -21.20
CA TYR A 244 1.83 -20.35 -20.85
C TYR A 244 1.52 -20.98 -19.48
N GLY A 245 2.19 -22.07 -19.11
CA GLY A 245 2.08 -22.67 -17.79
C GLY A 245 2.53 -21.74 -16.66
N LEU A 246 3.67 -21.05 -16.86
CA LEU A 246 4.14 -20.02 -15.92
C LEU A 246 3.17 -18.84 -15.84
N LEU A 247 2.63 -18.38 -16.98
CA LEU A 247 1.67 -17.28 -17.01
C LEU A 247 0.38 -17.64 -16.26
N ALA A 248 -0.15 -18.84 -16.49
CA ALA A 248 -1.31 -19.35 -15.78
C ALA A 248 -1.04 -19.43 -14.27
N LEU A 249 0.15 -19.90 -13.86
CA LEU A 249 0.54 -19.96 -12.46
C LEU A 249 0.58 -18.56 -11.83
N VAL A 250 1.19 -17.57 -12.49
CA VAL A 250 1.21 -16.17 -12.02
C VAL A 250 -0.21 -15.64 -11.82
N ILE A 251 -1.10 -15.85 -12.80
CA ILE A 251 -2.50 -15.41 -12.73
C ILE A 251 -3.21 -16.04 -11.52
N VAL A 252 -3.03 -17.35 -11.30
CA VAL A 252 -3.61 -18.06 -10.15
C VAL A 252 -3.08 -17.51 -8.82
N VAL A 253 -1.77 -17.23 -8.72
CA VAL A 253 -1.19 -16.68 -7.49
C VAL A 253 -1.67 -15.24 -7.23
N ILE A 254 -1.80 -14.40 -8.26
CA ILE A 254 -2.38 -13.06 -8.14
C ILE A 254 -3.85 -13.15 -7.70
N ALA A 255 -4.65 -14.03 -8.30
CA ALA A 255 -6.04 -14.22 -7.93
C ALA A 255 -6.17 -14.68 -6.46
N ALA A 256 -5.30 -15.60 -6.01
CA ALA A 256 -5.21 -16.00 -4.61
C ALA A 256 -4.83 -14.81 -3.70
N ALA A 257 -3.89 -13.97 -4.12
CA ALA A 257 -3.50 -12.78 -3.37
C ALA A 257 -4.67 -11.78 -3.24
N MET A 258 -5.40 -11.51 -4.32
CA MET A 258 -6.59 -10.67 -4.34
C MET A 258 -7.71 -11.24 -3.46
N ALA A 259 -7.98 -12.55 -3.53
CA ALA A 259 -8.95 -13.21 -2.67
C ALA A 259 -8.57 -13.10 -1.19
N LEU A 260 -7.28 -13.25 -0.86
CA LEU A 260 -6.77 -13.05 0.49
C LEU A 260 -6.84 -11.58 0.93
N LEU A 261 -6.69 -10.60 0.04
CA LEU A 261 -6.90 -9.18 0.37
C LEU A 261 -8.36 -8.92 0.77
N CYS A 262 -9.32 -9.54 0.08
CA CYS A 262 -10.75 -9.37 0.37
C CYS A 262 -11.19 -9.98 1.71
N ARG A 263 -10.39 -10.87 2.32
CA ARG A 263 -10.77 -11.52 3.58
C ARG A 263 -10.62 -10.57 4.78
N PRO A 264 -11.68 -10.40 5.60
CA PRO A 264 -11.59 -9.61 6.82
C PRO A 264 -10.62 -10.30 7.80
N ALA A 265 -9.82 -9.52 8.53
CA ALA A 265 -8.95 -10.04 9.57
C ALA A 265 -9.73 -10.06 10.89
N TRP A 266 -9.82 -11.22 11.53
CA TRP A 266 -10.49 -11.41 12.83
C TRP A 266 -9.49 -12.12 13.75
N PRO A 267 -8.78 -11.39 14.62
CA PRO A 267 -7.62 -11.93 15.36
C PRO A 267 -7.95 -13.04 16.35
N THR A 268 -9.19 -13.12 16.81
CA THR A 268 -9.65 -14.15 17.76
C THR A 268 -10.09 -15.44 17.09
N ASN A 269 -10.12 -15.50 15.76
CA ASN A 269 -10.57 -16.69 15.04
C ASN A 269 -9.39 -17.66 14.79
N PRO A 270 -9.44 -18.93 15.24
CA PRO A 270 -8.41 -19.92 14.92
C PRO A 270 -8.19 -20.14 13.41
N ALA A 271 -9.12 -19.70 12.55
CA ALA A 271 -8.95 -19.64 11.11
C ALA A 271 -7.83 -18.68 10.63
N ASP A 272 -7.41 -17.71 11.45
CA ASP A 272 -6.43 -16.69 11.06
C ASP A 272 -4.99 -17.25 10.96
N ARG A 273 -4.70 -18.38 11.65
CA ARG A 273 -3.46 -19.15 11.46
C ARG A 273 -3.35 -19.72 10.05
N ARG A 274 -4.46 -20.24 9.50
CA ARG A 274 -4.50 -20.76 8.12
C ARG A 274 -4.31 -19.62 7.15
N VAL A 275 -4.99 -18.49 7.35
CA VAL A 275 -4.85 -17.31 6.49
C VAL A 275 -3.42 -16.77 6.49
N SER A 276 -2.78 -16.67 7.66
CA SER A 276 -1.38 -16.26 7.77
C SER A 276 -0.43 -17.22 7.03
N SER A 277 -0.69 -18.53 7.12
CA SER A 277 0.07 -19.54 6.39
C SER A 277 -0.15 -19.44 4.88
N SER A 278 -1.39 -19.21 4.44
CA SER A 278 -1.73 -19.00 3.02
C SER A 278 -1.08 -17.73 2.46
N VAL A 279 -1.07 -16.64 3.22
CA VAL A 279 -0.39 -15.39 2.82
C VAL A 279 1.11 -15.62 2.65
N ARG A 280 1.73 -16.33 3.60
CA ARG A 280 3.15 -16.70 3.49
C ARG A 280 3.40 -17.62 2.29
N ALA A 281 2.53 -18.60 2.05
CA ALA A 281 2.64 -19.48 0.89
C ALA A 281 2.54 -18.70 -0.42
N VAL A 282 1.56 -17.80 -0.56
CA VAL A 282 1.42 -16.92 -1.74
C VAL A 282 2.65 -16.04 -1.93
N TRP A 283 3.17 -15.45 -0.85
CA TRP A 283 4.38 -14.62 -0.92
C TRP A 283 5.61 -15.41 -1.38
N VAL A 284 5.88 -16.56 -0.75
CA VAL A 284 7.02 -17.42 -1.11
C VAL A 284 6.87 -17.98 -2.52
N LEU A 285 5.66 -18.42 -2.89
CA LEU A 285 5.36 -18.92 -4.22
C LEU A 285 5.56 -17.84 -5.27
N MET A 286 5.09 -16.61 -5.04
CA MET A 286 5.33 -15.51 -5.97
C MET A 286 6.82 -15.23 -6.14
N LEU A 287 7.60 -15.16 -5.06
CA LEU A 287 9.06 -14.99 -5.16
C LEU A 287 9.73 -16.09 -6.01
N ALA A 288 9.34 -17.35 -5.80
CA ALA A 288 9.84 -18.47 -6.58
C ALA A 288 9.44 -18.36 -8.06
N VAL A 289 8.18 -18.04 -8.34
CA VAL A 289 7.67 -17.88 -9.70
C VAL A 289 8.32 -16.69 -10.40
N THR A 290 8.54 -15.56 -9.74
CA THR A 290 9.27 -14.43 -10.30
C THR A 290 10.71 -14.81 -10.65
N ALA A 291 11.41 -15.56 -9.79
CA ALA A 291 12.75 -16.04 -10.09
C ALA A 291 12.77 -16.98 -11.32
N LEU A 292 11.78 -17.88 -11.42
CA LEU A 292 11.60 -18.75 -12.59
C LEU A 292 11.27 -17.96 -13.85
N THR A 293 10.41 -16.94 -13.76
CA THR A 293 10.04 -16.05 -14.86
C THR A 293 11.24 -15.27 -15.39
N LEU A 294 12.09 -14.74 -14.49
CA LEU A 294 13.33 -14.06 -14.89
C LEU A 294 14.28 -15.02 -15.61
N GLY A 295 14.48 -16.22 -15.05
CA GLY A 295 15.31 -17.25 -15.67
C GLY A 295 14.80 -17.65 -17.06
N TYR A 296 13.49 -17.93 -17.16
CA TYR A 296 12.83 -18.29 -18.43
C TYR A 296 12.90 -17.16 -19.46
N THR A 297 12.71 -15.91 -19.04
CA THR A 297 12.81 -14.73 -19.90
C THR A 297 14.23 -14.52 -20.42
N ALA A 298 15.25 -14.82 -19.60
CA ALA A 298 16.66 -14.70 -19.97
C ALA A 298 17.18 -15.80 -20.93
N LEU A 299 16.43 -16.89 -21.12
CA LEU A 299 16.83 -17.96 -22.03
C LEU A 299 16.95 -17.46 -23.48
N PRO A 300 18.00 -17.89 -24.20
CA PRO A 300 18.19 -17.48 -25.59
C PRO A 300 17.11 -18.08 -26.49
N ARG A 301 16.61 -17.26 -27.42
CA ARG A 301 15.58 -17.60 -28.42
C ARG A 301 16.04 -17.12 -29.80
N SER A 302 15.94 -17.98 -30.80
CA SER A 302 16.27 -17.66 -32.18
C SER A 302 15.13 -16.93 -32.88
N GLY A 303 15.44 -15.96 -33.74
CA GLY A 303 14.49 -15.45 -34.73
C GLY A 303 13.46 -14.41 -34.26
N TRP A 304 13.68 -13.72 -33.13
CA TRP A 304 12.80 -12.62 -32.71
C TRP A 304 13.53 -11.30 -32.52
N SER A 305 12.98 -10.25 -33.11
CA SER A 305 13.41 -8.86 -32.93
C SER A 305 12.35 -8.09 -32.13
N ALA A 306 12.80 -7.04 -31.43
CA ALA A 306 11.87 -6.07 -30.87
C ALA A 306 11.10 -5.37 -32.00
N GLY A 307 9.79 -5.17 -31.79
CA GLY A 307 8.93 -4.40 -32.68
C GLY A 307 8.79 -2.96 -32.19
N ASN A 308 7.70 -2.29 -32.57
CA ASN A 308 7.39 -0.95 -32.08
C ASN A 308 7.05 -0.98 -30.58
N ASP A 309 5.88 -1.47 -30.20
CA ASP A 309 5.49 -1.49 -28.78
C ASP A 309 5.69 -2.87 -28.15
N LEU A 310 5.83 -2.90 -26.82
CA LEU A 310 5.89 -4.14 -26.06
C LEU A 310 4.55 -4.91 -26.21
N PRO A 311 4.57 -6.16 -26.71
CA PRO A 311 3.34 -6.91 -27.00
C PRO A 311 2.43 -7.04 -25.77
N GLY A 312 1.18 -6.60 -25.91
CA GLY A 312 0.16 -6.73 -24.87
C GLY A 312 0.25 -5.72 -23.71
N TYR A 313 1.27 -4.86 -23.67
CA TYR A 313 1.41 -3.85 -22.60
C TYR A 313 0.26 -2.84 -22.60
N GLU A 314 -0.06 -2.26 -23.77
CA GLU A 314 -1.18 -1.32 -23.91
C GLU A 314 -2.51 -1.96 -23.51
N ALA A 315 -2.77 -3.17 -24.00
CA ALA A 315 -3.99 -3.92 -23.68
C ALA A 315 -4.09 -4.20 -22.17
N LEU A 316 -2.98 -4.55 -21.51
CA LEU A 316 -2.96 -4.78 -20.06
C LEU A 316 -3.28 -3.50 -19.28
N VAL A 317 -2.70 -2.36 -19.67
CA VAL A 317 -3.00 -1.05 -19.07
C VAL A 317 -4.46 -0.68 -19.28
N ALA A 318 -5.00 -0.87 -20.49
CA ALA A 318 -6.41 -0.62 -20.79
C ALA A 318 -7.35 -1.48 -19.93
N TRP A 319 -7.09 -2.79 -19.84
CA TRP A 319 -7.88 -3.69 -18.99
C TRP A 319 -7.81 -3.33 -17.51
N LEU A 320 -6.68 -2.81 -17.04
CA LEU A 320 -6.56 -2.32 -15.66
C LEU A 320 -7.49 -1.12 -15.42
N TYR A 321 -7.53 -0.15 -16.33
CA TYR A 321 -8.43 1.01 -16.23
C TYR A 321 -9.90 0.61 -16.30
N VAL A 322 -10.26 -0.30 -17.21
CA VAL A 322 -11.62 -0.87 -17.27
C VAL A 322 -11.97 -1.53 -15.93
N SER A 323 -11.06 -2.31 -15.36
CA SER A 323 -11.27 -2.97 -14.06
C SER A 323 -11.45 -1.96 -12.92
N GLN A 324 -10.67 -0.87 -12.91
CA GLN A 324 -10.82 0.22 -11.93
C GLN A 324 -12.18 0.91 -12.05
N ALA A 325 -12.63 1.22 -13.26
CA ALA A 325 -13.93 1.82 -13.51
C ALA A 325 -15.07 0.90 -13.03
N VAL A 326 -15.00 -0.39 -13.35
CA VAL A 326 -15.97 -1.39 -12.87
C VAL A 326 -15.98 -1.46 -11.34
N LEU A 327 -14.80 -1.53 -10.70
CA LEU A 327 -14.70 -1.57 -9.24
C LEU A 327 -15.26 -0.29 -8.58
N LEU A 328 -15.05 0.89 -9.18
CA LEU A 328 -15.64 2.15 -8.71
C LEU A 328 -17.16 2.14 -8.80
N VAL A 329 -17.73 1.63 -9.90
CA VAL A 329 -19.18 1.46 -10.05
C VAL A 329 -19.73 0.51 -8.98
N VAL A 330 -19.07 -0.64 -8.79
CA VAL A 330 -19.48 -1.61 -7.75
C VAL A 330 -19.40 -0.99 -6.35
N LEU A 331 -18.37 -0.18 -6.06
CA LEU A 331 -18.25 0.55 -4.79
C LEU A 331 -19.41 1.54 -4.61
N GLY A 332 -19.69 2.35 -5.63
CA GLY A 332 -20.79 3.31 -5.62
C GLY A 332 -22.14 2.65 -5.38
N LEU A 333 -22.44 1.56 -6.11
CA LEU A 333 -23.68 0.79 -5.93
C LEU A 333 -23.78 0.16 -4.53
N SER A 334 -22.66 -0.37 -4.01
CA SER A 334 -22.60 -0.95 -2.66
C SER A 334 -22.93 0.08 -1.59
N VAL A 335 -22.33 1.28 -1.70
CA VAL A 335 -22.54 2.40 -0.77
C VAL A 335 -23.96 2.94 -0.86
N VAL A 336 -24.51 3.11 -2.06
CA VAL A 336 -25.90 3.58 -2.24
C VAL A 336 -26.91 2.58 -1.67
N SER A 337 -26.67 1.28 -1.87
CA SER A 337 -27.50 0.21 -1.31
C SER A 337 -27.46 0.20 0.22
N GLN A 338 -26.28 0.39 0.82
CA GLN A 338 -26.11 0.49 2.27
C GLN A 338 -26.76 1.75 2.84
N ARG A 339 -26.65 2.89 2.16
CA ARG A 339 -27.27 4.16 2.56
C ARG A 339 -28.77 4.06 2.70
N ARG A 340 -29.44 3.34 1.78
CA ARG A 340 -30.92 3.12 1.86
C ARG A 340 -31.37 2.41 3.14
N ARG A 341 -30.44 1.82 3.90
CA ARG A 341 -30.69 1.07 5.13
C ARG A 341 -30.24 1.82 6.39
N LEU A 342 -29.75 3.06 6.26
CA LEU A 342 -29.26 3.86 7.38
C LEU A 342 -30.33 4.80 7.90
N GLU A 343 -30.51 4.82 9.22
CA GLU A 343 -31.42 5.75 9.93
C GLU A 343 -30.75 7.08 10.31
N SER A 344 -29.42 7.17 10.25
CA SER A 344 -28.64 8.35 10.67
C SER A 344 -27.85 8.98 9.51
N PRO A 345 -27.62 10.31 9.54
CA PRO A 345 -26.86 11.01 8.52
C PRO A 345 -25.38 10.59 8.53
N ALA A 346 -24.86 10.25 7.35
CA ALA A 346 -23.45 9.91 7.13
C ALA A 346 -22.67 11.09 6.53
N ILE A 347 -21.36 11.17 6.80
CA ILE A 347 -20.44 12.15 6.20
C ILE A 347 -20.57 12.11 4.67
N LEU A 348 -20.73 13.27 4.01
CA LEU A 348 -20.96 13.41 2.57
C LEU A 348 -22.10 12.53 2.03
N GLY A 349 -23.13 12.29 2.84
CA GLY A 349 -24.25 11.41 2.47
C GLY A 349 -23.84 9.96 2.24
N GLY A 350 -22.70 9.51 2.78
CA GLY A 350 -22.15 8.16 2.63
C GLY A 350 -21.21 7.97 1.43
N LEU A 351 -21.09 8.96 0.54
CA LEU A 351 -20.28 8.88 -0.68
C LEU A 351 -18.79 9.24 -0.48
N GLY A 352 -18.35 9.45 0.76
CA GLY A 352 -16.96 9.82 1.04
C GLY A 352 -15.94 8.82 0.47
N ALA A 353 -16.20 7.52 0.63
CA ALA A 353 -15.32 6.47 0.11
C ALA A 353 -15.15 6.51 -1.42
N PRO A 354 -16.21 6.43 -2.26
CA PRO A 354 -16.04 6.45 -3.72
C PRO A 354 -15.43 7.75 -4.24
N ILE A 355 -15.75 8.90 -3.63
CA ILE A 355 -15.16 10.19 -4.02
C ILE A 355 -13.64 10.15 -3.78
N VAL A 356 -13.21 9.77 -2.58
CA VAL A 356 -11.80 9.78 -2.20
C VAL A 356 -10.97 8.75 -2.98
N VAL A 357 -11.50 7.54 -3.25
CA VAL A 357 -10.79 6.56 -4.09
C VAL A 357 -10.73 7.02 -5.55
N SER A 358 -11.73 7.76 -6.05
CA SER A 358 -11.68 8.31 -7.42
C SER A 358 -10.54 9.33 -7.55
N PHE A 359 -10.35 10.19 -6.55
CA PHE A 359 -9.17 11.07 -6.50
C PHE A 359 -7.87 10.27 -6.42
N ALA A 360 -7.82 9.19 -5.64
CA ALA A 360 -6.65 8.33 -5.57
C ALA A 360 -6.26 7.77 -6.94
N ILE A 361 -7.24 7.27 -7.71
CA ILE A 361 -7.02 6.80 -9.09
C ILE A 361 -6.60 7.94 -10.00
N GLY A 362 -7.29 9.08 -9.96
CA GLY A 362 -6.96 10.25 -10.79
C GLY A 362 -5.52 10.72 -10.59
N PHE A 363 -5.07 10.84 -9.33
CA PHE A 363 -3.69 11.18 -9.04
C PHE A 363 -2.71 10.14 -9.55
N GLY A 364 -3.04 8.85 -9.43
CA GLY A 364 -2.21 7.77 -9.95
C GLY A 364 -2.04 7.77 -11.48
N VAL A 365 -2.97 8.34 -12.24
CA VAL A 365 -2.90 8.50 -13.71
C VAL A 365 -2.00 9.66 -14.11
N THR A 366 -2.03 10.75 -13.35
CA THR A 366 -1.39 12.03 -13.71
C THR A 366 0.05 12.18 -13.21
N SER A 367 0.54 11.24 -12.40
CA SER A 367 1.90 11.20 -11.85
C SER A 367 2.72 10.11 -12.51
#